data_AF-X1TCJ7-F1
#
_entry.id   AF-X1TCJ7-F1
#
_cell.length_a   1.000
_cell.length_b   1.000
_cell.length_c   1.000
_cell.angle_alpha   90.00
_cell.angle_beta   90.00
_cell.angle_gamma   90.00
#
_symmetry.space_group_name_H-M   'P 1'
#
loop_
_entity.id
_entity.type
_entity.pdbx_description
1 polymer ?
#
loop_
_entity_poly.entity_id
_entity_poly.type
_entity_poly.pdbx_seq_one_letter_code
_entity_poly.pdbx_strand_id
1 'polypeptide(L)'
;GMRSILPSREVIVDSIELMVEAHRLDAMVTLSSCDKINPAILMAAVRLDIPTICVPGGANLYQVRFMPDYKGIATDNYEDYAHKFGCITCATYGACEAMGTANTTQCLMEAFGMTLPNAGTIPAMTQMKYMIAKNSGKRIIELLKNRITPSQIMTKKSLENAVIVDLAIGGSTNSTLHLPAIANEMGIDFDLEIFNEYNKKIPTIVNVAPSGDYGTPDLYKAGGIPAVLSRLKVFLHLDCLTVSGKTIGEIIRKVKVLDENIIKPLNDPIFPEGGT
;
A
#
# COMPACT_ATOMS: atom_id res chain seq x y z
N GLY A 1 -10.98 -15.43 16.53
CA GLY A 1 -10.54 -16.23 15.36
C GLY A 1 -10.82 -15.48 14.08
N MET A 2 -10.77 -16.12 12.90
CA MET A 2 -10.92 -15.46 11.57
C MET A 2 -12.15 -14.55 11.43
N ARG A 3 -13.26 -14.86 12.11
CA ARG A 3 -14.49 -14.05 12.13
C ARG A 3 -14.32 -12.62 12.66
N SER A 4 -13.22 -12.34 13.37
CA SER A 4 -12.95 -11.04 13.98
C SER A 4 -11.97 -10.17 13.19
N ILE A 5 -11.40 -10.66 12.08
CA ILE A 5 -10.35 -9.95 11.35
C ILE A 5 -10.92 -8.74 10.59
N LEU A 6 -11.94 -8.93 9.74
CA LEU A 6 -12.51 -7.78 9.01
C LEU A 6 -13.16 -6.75 9.97
N PRO A 7 -13.97 -7.15 10.97
CA PRO A 7 -14.52 -6.20 11.94
C PRO A 7 -13.47 -5.43 12.75
N SER A 8 -12.24 -5.96 12.91
CA SER A 8 -11.18 -5.20 13.57
C SER A 8 -10.81 -3.93 12.83
N ARG A 9 -11.08 -3.85 11.51
CA ARG A 9 -10.89 -2.61 10.74
C ARG A 9 -11.70 -1.48 11.35
N GLU A 10 -13.01 -1.68 11.54
CA GLU A 10 -13.91 -0.66 12.09
C GLU A 10 -13.52 -0.28 13.53
N VAL A 11 -13.21 -1.27 14.36
CA VAL A 11 -12.76 -1.03 15.74
C VAL A 11 -11.50 -0.17 15.78
N ILE A 12 -10.56 -0.36 14.85
CA ILE A 12 -9.36 0.47 14.74
C ILE A 12 -9.71 1.89 14.31
N VAL A 13 -10.61 2.07 13.34
CA VAL A 13 -11.07 3.40 12.90
C VAL A 13 -11.63 4.17 14.09
N ASP A 14 -12.62 3.59 14.77
CA ASP A 14 -13.30 4.22 15.89
C ASP A 14 -12.34 4.47 17.06
N SER A 15 -11.38 3.58 17.29
CA SER A 15 -10.34 3.78 18.33
C SER A 15 -9.43 4.96 18.02
N ILE A 16 -9.02 5.15 16.76
CA ILE A 16 -8.22 6.30 16.35
C ILE A 16 -9.03 7.58 16.51
N GLU A 17 -10.26 7.58 15.99
CA GLU A 17 -11.18 8.73 16.03
C GLU A 17 -11.42 9.19 17.48
N LEU A 18 -11.77 8.27 18.37
CA LEU A 18 -11.97 8.56 19.80
C LEU A 18 -10.74 9.19 20.45
N MET A 19 -9.54 8.65 20.20
CA MET A 19 -8.32 9.16 20.82
C MET A 19 -7.96 10.55 20.30
N VAL A 20 -8.13 10.80 19.01
CA VAL A 20 -7.81 12.10 18.40
C VAL A 20 -8.79 13.16 18.88
N GLU A 21 -10.09 12.87 18.89
CA GLU A 21 -11.12 13.80 19.33
C GLU A 21 -11.04 14.06 20.84
N ALA A 22 -10.84 13.04 21.67
CA ALA A 22 -10.75 13.21 23.12
C ALA A 22 -9.54 14.08 23.53
N HIS A 23 -8.43 13.97 22.81
CA HIS A 23 -7.22 14.74 23.10
C HIS A 23 -7.07 16.01 22.26
N ARG A 24 -8.00 16.28 21.33
CA ARG A 24 -8.01 17.45 20.44
C ARG A 24 -6.66 17.62 19.73
N LEU A 25 -6.14 16.53 19.17
CA LEU A 25 -4.85 16.56 18.45
C LEU A 25 -4.97 17.35 17.14
N ASP A 26 -3.96 18.17 16.84
CA ASP A 26 -3.97 19.02 15.64
C ASP A 26 -3.51 18.29 14.36
N ALA A 27 -2.77 17.19 14.49
CA ALA A 27 -2.23 16.44 13.36
C ALA A 27 -1.85 15.01 13.74
N MET A 28 -1.75 14.11 12.75
CA MET A 28 -1.43 12.70 12.94
C MET A 28 -0.25 12.22 12.12
N VAL A 29 0.63 11.44 12.77
CA VAL A 29 1.57 10.54 12.10
C VAL A 29 1.16 9.11 12.47
N THR A 30 0.73 8.33 11.49
CA THR A 30 0.20 6.99 11.76
C THR A 30 1.22 5.90 11.42
N LEU A 31 1.24 4.84 12.22
CA LEU A 31 2.10 3.66 12.01
C LEU A 31 1.21 2.45 11.79
N SER A 32 1.40 1.74 10.69
CA SER A 32 0.61 0.54 10.36
C SER A 32 1.34 -0.44 9.49
N SER A 33 0.92 -1.70 9.48
CA SER A 33 1.57 -2.72 8.65
C SER A 33 0.60 -3.81 8.23
N CYS A 34 -0.09 -4.42 9.20
CA CYS A 34 -0.92 -5.59 8.95
C CYS A 34 -2.23 -5.25 8.21
N ASP A 35 -2.79 -6.23 7.51
CA ASP A 35 -3.89 -6.15 6.54
C ASP A 35 -4.95 -5.07 6.81
N LYS A 36 -5.59 -5.14 7.99
CA LYS A 36 -6.77 -4.32 8.29
C LYS A 36 -6.43 -2.97 8.94
N ILE A 37 -5.20 -2.81 9.42
CA ILE A 37 -4.74 -1.58 10.07
C ILE A 37 -4.55 -0.48 9.02
N ASN A 38 -3.96 -0.84 7.87
CA ASN A 38 -3.69 0.11 6.79
C ASN A 38 -4.98 0.79 6.27
N PRO A 39 -6.04 0.07 5.85
CA PRO A 39 -7.26 0.72 5.39
C PRO A 39 -8.00 1.45 6.52
N ALA A 40 -7.95 0.94 7.76
CA ALA A 40 -8.56 1.63 8.90
C ALA A 40 -7.94 3.01 9.14
N ILE A 41 -6.62 3.15 8.99
CA ILE A 41 -5.96 4.46 9.10
C ILE A 41 -6.40 5.42 8.01
N LEU A 42 -6.56 4.93 6.77
CA LEU A 42 -7.05 5.79 5.68
C LEU A 42 -8.49 6.25 5.95
N MET A 43 -9.36 5.34 6.41
CA MET A 43 -10.73 5.68 6.82
C MET A 43 -10.73 6.70 7.95
N ALA A 44 -9.94 6.49 9.02
CA ALA A 44 -9.86 7.42 10.14
C ALA A 44 -9.29 8.79 9.73
N ALA A 45 -8.29 8.81 8.85
CA ALA A 45 -7.73 10.05 8.32
C ALA A 45 -8.77 10.88 7.58
N VAL A 46 -9.62 10.22 6.77
CA VAL A 46 -10.71 10.89 6.05
C VAL A 46 -11.78 11.41 7.01
N ARG A 47 -12.20 10.61 8.01
CA ARG A 47 -13.22 11.04 8.99
C ARG A 47 -12.79 12.25 9.81
N LEU A 48 -11.55 12.23 10.31
CA LEU A 48 -11.01 13.28 11.18
C LEU A 48 -10.63 14.54 10.40
N ASP A 49 -10.21 14.39 9.14
CA ASP A 49 -9.76 15.43 8.23
C ASP A 49 -8.78 16.47 8.82
N ILE A 50 -7.96 16.06 9.78
CA ILE A 50 -6.82 16.84 10.27
C ILE A 50 -5.55 16.45 9.51
N PRO A 51 -4.54 17.34 9.38
CA PRO A 51 -3.28 17.04 8.72
C PRO A 51 -2.72 15.67 9.15
N THR A 52 -2.56 14.77 8.19
CA THR A 52 -2.23 13.36 8.46
C THR A 52 -1.17 12.86 7.48
N ILE A 53 -0.20 12.12 7.99
CA ILE A 53 0.77 11.39 7.18
C ILE A 53 0.88 9.94 7.63
N CYS A 54 0.79 9.02 6.67
CA CYS A 54 0.85 7.59 6.92
C CYS A 54 2.29 7.08 6.79
N VAL A 55 2.70 6.22 7.72
CA VAL A 55 3.99 5.53 7.72
C VAL A 55 3.76 4.02 7.79
N PRO A 56 3.67 3.36 6.62
CA PRO A 56 3.65 1.91 6.52
C PRO A 56 4.90 1.26 7.15
N GLY A 57 4.73 0.13 7.82
CA GLY A 57 5.75 -0.61 8.52
C GLY A 57 6.66 -1.40 7.58
N GLY A 58 6.17 -1.72 6.38
CA GLY A 58 6.91 -2.43 5.34
C GLY A 58 6.82 -3.95 5.45
N ALA A 59 7.26 -4.61 4.39
CA ALA A 59 7.33 -6.07 4.31
C ALA A 59 8.50 -6.62 5.13
N ASN A 60 8.36 -7.87 5.58
CA ASN A 60 9.49 -8.66 6.05
C ASN A 60 10.46 -8.98 4.90
N LEU A 61 11.72 -9.32 5.21
CA LEU A 61 12.76 -9.58 4.21
C LEU A 61 12.86 -11.04 3.78
N TYR A 62 12.21 -11.95 4.50
CA TYR A 62 12.32 -13.37 4.22
C TYR A 62 11.29 -13.79 3.18
N GLN A 63 11.58 -14.84 2.41
CA GLN A 63 10.71 -15.32 1.32
C GLN A 63 9.51 -16.08 1.88
N VAL A 64 8.66 -15.40 2.65
CA VAL A 64 7.40 -15.92 3.16
C VAL A 64 6.34 -15.69 2.08
N ARG A 65 6.32 -16.58 1.09
CA ARG A 65 5.37 -16.56 -0.02
C ARG A 65 4.41 -17.72 0.12
N PHE A 66 3.12 -17.42 0.04
CA PHE A 66 2.09 -18.44 -0.05
C PHE A 66 2.04 -18.94 -1.49
N MET A 67 2.84 -19.97 -1.76
CA MET A 67 2.85 -20.64 -3.06
C MET A 67 1.57 -21.45 -3.25
N PRO A 68 1.15 -21.78 -4.50
CA PRO A 68 -0.08 -22.53 -4.76
C PRO A 68 -0.16 -23.88 -4.04
N ASP A 69 0.97 -24.48 -3.68
CA ASP A 69 1.09 -25.73 -2.93
C ASP A 69 1.15 -25.53 -1.40
N TYR A 70 1.04 -24.30 -0.91
CA TYR A 70 1.05 -23.98 0.52
C TYR A 70 -0.19 -24.55 1.23
N LYS A 71 0.01 -25.63 1.98
CA LYS A 71 -1.05 -26.34 2.74
C LYS A 71 -1.37 -25.72 4.10
N GLY A 72 -0.94 -24.49 4.37
CA GLY A 72 -1.06 -23.82 5.66
C GLY A 72 0.23 -23.90 6.49
N ILE A 73 0.18 -23.38 7.72
CA ILE A 73 1.30 -23.51 8.66
C ILE A 73 1.35 -24.97 9.12
N ALA A 74 2.39 -25.70 8.71
CA ALA A 74 2.61 -27.07 9.14
C ALA A 74 2.69 -27.12 10.68
N THR A 75 1.89 -27.98 11.29
CA THR A 75 1.94 -28.24 12.75
C THR A 75 2.65 -29.55 13.07
N ASP A 76 3.03 -30.30 12.04
CA ASP A 76 3.76 -31.56 12.14
C ASP A 76 5.23 -31.28 12.49
N ASN A 77 5.87 -32.22 13.18
CA ASN A 77 7.31 -32.18 13.40
C ASN A 77 8.03 -32.34 12.06
N TYR A 78 8.94 -31.42 11.74
CA TYR A 78 9.73 -31.51 10.51
C TYR A 78 10.64 -32.75 10.54
N GLU A 79 10.37 -33.72 9.68
CA GLU A 79 11.26 -34.87 9.44
C GLU A 79 12.36 -34.56 8.40
N ASP A 80 12.10 -33.63 7.48
CA ASP A 80 13.08 -33.14 6.50
C ASP A 80 13.76 -31.84 7.00
N TYR A 81 15.08 -31.89 7.13
CA TYR A 81 15.90 -30.73 7.51
C TYR A 81 15.85 -29.61 6.48
N ALA A 82 15.77 -29.90 5.18
CA ALA A 82 15.70 -28.87 4.14
C ALA A 82 14.37 -28.10 4.23
N HIS A 83 13.25 -28.82 4.39
CA HIS A 83 11.95 -28.23 4.68
C HIS A 83 11.95 -27.44 6.01
N LYS A 84 12.56 -27.96 7.08
CA LYS A 84 12.70 -27.26 8.37
C LYS A 84 13.41 -25.91 8.25
N PHE A 85 14.54 -25.87 7.53
CA PHE A 85 15.26 -24.63 7.24
C PHE A 85 14.54 -23.74 6.20
N GLY A 86 13.70 -24.33 5.33
CA GLY A 86 12.76 -23.60 4.49
C GLY A 86 11.66 -22.89 5.30
N CYS A 87 11.30 -23.43 6.46
CA CYS A 87 10.34 -22.87 7.41
C CYS A 87 10.95 -21.90 8.43
N ILE A 88 11.95 -21.09 8.06
CA ILE A 88 12.30 -19.89 8.85
C ILE A 88 11.13 -18.90 8.72
N THR A 89 10.06 -19.16 9.45
CA THR A 89 8.87 -18.32 9.48
C THR A 89 9.20 -17.06 10.26
N CYS A 90 8.95 -15.89 9.66
CA CYS A 90 9.10 -14.59 10.30
C CYS A 90 10.54 -14.24 10.74
N ALA A 91 11.55 -14.55 9.91
CA ALA A 91 12.96 -14.27 10.19
C ALA A 91 13.25 -12.80 10.54
N THR A 92 12.41 -11.88 10.06
CA THR A 92 12.45 -10.45 10.37
C THR A 92 11.05 -9.94 10.67
N TYR A 93 10.93 -8.86 11.45
CA TYR A 93 9.66 -8.15 11.62
C TYR A 93 9.20 -7.53 10.28
N GLY A 94 7.89 -7.28 10.16
CA GLY A 94 7.24 -6.73 8.97
C GLY A 94 5.99 -7.52 8.54
N ALA A 95 5.22 -6.97 7.60
CA ALA A 95 4.10 -7.67 6.96
C ALA A 95 4.58 -8.87 6.12
N CYS A 96 3.66 -9.66 5.57
CA CYS A 96 3.95 -10.71 4.58
C CYS A 96 4.89 -10.19 3.46
N GLU A 97 5.68 -11.04 2.82
CA GLU A 97 6.64 -10.59 1.79
C GLU A 97 5.96 -10.46 0.41
N ALA A 98 4.96 -11.30 0.14
CA ALA A 98 4.12 -11.26 -1.05
C ALA A 98 3.21 -10.03 -1.10
N MET A 99 2.65 -9.73 -2.28
CA MET A 99 1.61 -8.73 -2.55
C MET A 99 0.24 -9.16 -1.99
N GLY A 100 0.19 -9.50 -0.71
CA GLY A 100 -1.05 -9.69 0.05
C GLY A 100 -1.68 -8.36 0.47
N THR A 101 -2.83 -8.41 1.14
CA THR A 101 -3.62 -7.21 1.51
C THR A 101 -2.79 -6.14 2.22
N ALA A 102 -1.93 -6.52 3.17
CA ALA A 102 -1.00 -5.61 3.81
C ALA A 102 -0.17 -4.81 2.79
N ASN A 103 0.64 -5.46 1.95
CA ASN A 103 1.50 -4.76 0.99
C ASN A 103 0.72 -4.05 -0.10
N THR A 104 -0.38 -4.62 -0.57
CA THR A 104 -1.30 -3.92 -1.49
C THR A 104 -1.72 -2.60 -0.88
N THR A 105 -2.30 -2.57 0.31
CA THR A 105 -2.77 -1.32 0.90
C THR A 105 -1.63 -0.37 1.26
N GLN A 106 -0.46 -0.85 1.69
CA GLN A 106 0.72 0.00 1.89
C GLN A 106 1.16 0.69 0.58
N CYS A 107 1.07 0.00 -0.56
CA CYS A 107 1.31 0.58 -1.88
C CYS A 107 0.21 1.57 -2.28
N LEU A 108 -1.05 1.26 -1.99
CA LEU A 108 -2.18 2.14 -2.28
C LEU A 108 -2.14 3.43 -1.44
N MET A 109 -1.67 3.39 -0.19
CA MET A 109 -1.44 4.61 0.59
C MET A 109 -0.50 5.58 -0.12
N GLU A 110 0.50 5.06 -0.83
CA GLU A 110 1.42 5.87 -1.61
C GLU A 110 0.78 6.37 -2.91
N ALA A 111 -0.05 5.55 -3.58
CA ALA A 111 -0.84 5.95 -4.75
C ALA A 111 -1.88 7.05 -4.45
N PHE A 112 -2.52 7.00 -3.27
CA PHE A 112 -3.36 8.06 -2.74
C PHE A 112 -2.57 9.35 -2.47
N GLY A 113 -1.26 9.25 -2.27
CA GLY A 113 -0.42 10.36 -1.86
C GLY A 113 -0.38 10.58 -0.34
N MET A 114 -0.79 9.60 0.47
CA MET A 114 -0.86 9.68 1.94
C MET A 114 0.45 9.31 2.64
N THR A 115 1.48 8.92 1.90
CA THR A 115 2.82 8.63 2.44
C THR A 115 3.89 9.47 1.76
N LEU A 116 5.06 9.59 2.39
CA LEU A 116 6.26 10.01 1.66
C LEU A 116 6.60 8.98 0.57
N PRO A 117 7.26 9.38 -0.54
CA PRO A 117 7.64 8.47 -1.60
C PRO A 117 8.49 7.28 -1.09
N ASN A 118 8.21 6.11 -1.63
CA ASN A 118 8.71 4.78 -1.26
C ASN A 118 8.31 4.24 0.11
N ALA A 119 7.51 4.95 0.91
CA ALA A 119 7.15 4.44 2.24
C ALA A 119 6.40 3.10 2.18
N GLY A 120 5.63 2.86 1.12
CA GLY A 120 4.84 1.65 0.95
C GLY A 120 5.67 0.38 0.74
N THR A 121 6.86 0.50 0.15
CA THR A 121 7.69 -0.66 -0.26
C THR A 121 8.99 -0.80 0.53
N ILE A 122 9.47 0.24 1.23
CA ILE A 122 10.67 0.13 2.08
C ILE A 122 10.49 -1.06 3.06
N PRO A 123 11.38 -2.06 3.05
CA PRO A 123 11.26 -3.21 3.95
C PRO A 123 11.46 -2.80 5.41
N ALA A 124 10.75 -3.50 6.30
CA ALA A 124 10.63 -3.13 7.71
C ALA A 124 11.97 -3.08 8.45
N MET A 125 12.86 -4.04 8.18
CA MET A 125 14.15 -4.17 8.89
C MET A 125 15.23 -3.18 8.43
N THR A 126 14.93 -2.27 7.49
CA THR A 126 15.93 -1.35 6.93
C THR A 126 16.04 -0.05 7.73
N GLN A 127 17.25 0.53 7.76
CA GLN A 127 17.45 1.90 8.31
C GLN A 127 16.61 2.95 7.57
N MET A 128 16.30 2.70 6.29
CA MET A 128 15.43 3.56 5.49
C MET A 128 14.02 3.68 6.10
N LYS A 129 13.52 2.66 6.78
CA LYS A 129 12.22 2.71 7.47
C LYS A 129 12.25 3.69 8.65
N TYR A 130 13.33 3.68 9.43
CA TYR A 130 13.52 4.68 10.50
C TYR A 130 13.66 6.09 9.94
N MET A 131 14.41 6.25 8.85
CA MET A 131 14.60 7.55 8.21
C MET A 131 13.29 8.13 7.67
N ILE A 132 12.46 7.31 7.02
CA ILE A 132 11.17 7.79 6.49
C ILE A 132 10.19 8.12 7.62
N ALA A 133 10.17 7.35 8.71
CA ALA A 133 9.36 7.68 9.89
C ALA A 133 9.76 9.03 10.50
N LYS A 134 11.08 9.27 10.68
CA LYS A 134 11.61 10.54 11.17
C LYS A 134 11.29 11.70 10.23
N ASN A 135 11.40 11.49 8.92
CA ASN A 135 11.08 12.51 7.93
C ASN A 135 9.58 12.81 7.89
N SER A 136 8.71 11.81 8.05
CA SER A 136 7.27 12.01 8.17
C SER A 136 6.91 12.85 9.40
N GLY A 137 7.55 12.61 10.54
CA GLY A 137 7.39 13.43 11.75
C GLY A 137 7.86 14.89 11.59
N LYS A 138 8.81 15.16 10.69
CA LYS A 138 9.14 16.55 10.31
C LYS A 138 8.11 17.12 9.35
N ARG A 139 7.71 16.33 8.34
CA ARG A 139 6.83 16.75 7.26
C ARG A 139 5.42 17.10 7.75
N ILE A 140 4.91 16.37 8.75
CA ILE A 140 3.57 16.63 9.32
C ILE A 140 3.44 18.07 9.86
N ILE A 141 4.51 18.65 10.40
CA ILE A 141 4.52 20.03 10.88
C ILE A 141 4.34 21.03 9.73
N GLU A 142 4.89 20.72 8.55
CA GLU A 142 4.70 21.54 7.35
C GLU A 142 3.28 21.40 6.79
N LEU A 143 2.71 20.20 6.82
CA LEU A 143 1.30 19.98 6.47
C LEU A 143 0.37 20.75 7.40
N LEU A 144 0.64 20.71 8.71
CA LEU A 144 -0.12 21.46 9.72
C LEU A 144 -0.05 22.97 9.49
N LYS A 145 1.15 23.53 9.30
CA LYS A 145 1.33 24.96 9.01
C LYS A 145 0.59 25.42 7.76
N ASN A 146 0.57 24.58 6.74
CA ASN A 146 -0.08 24.86 5.46
C ASN A 146 -1.55 24.41 5.41
N ARG A 147 -2.09 23.85 6.51
CA ARG A 147 -3.45 23.30 6.61
C ARG A 147 -3.78 22.31 5.49
N ILE A 148 -2.83 21.45 5.14
CA ILE A 148 -3.03 20.38 4.15
C ILE A 148 -3.63 19.18 4.87
N THR A 149 -4.86 18.82 4.49
CA THR A 149 -5.67 17.78 5.12
C THR A 149 -5.91 16.60 4.17
N PRO A 150 -6.30 15.41 4.68
CA PRO A 150 -6.67 14.27 3.87
C PRO A 150 -7.67 14.58 2.75
N SER A 151 -8.71 15.38 2.98
CA SER A 151 -9.71 15.74 1.95
C SER A 151 -9.13 16.46 0.72
N GLN A 152 -7.98 17.13 0.88
CA GLN A 152 -7.26 17.79 -0.23
C GLN A 152 -6.36 16.82 -1.04
N ILE A 153 -6.02 15.67 -0.46
CA ILE A 153 -5.12 14.66 -1.04
C ILE A 153 -5.94 13.47 -1.58
N MET A 154 -6.83 12.94 -0.74
CA MET A 154 -7.77 11.86 -1.01
C MET A 154 -9.02 12.42 -1.69
N THR A 155 -8.95 12.50 -3.01
CA THR A 155 -10.01 13.00 -3.90
C THR A 155 -10.49 11.87 -4.80
N LYS A 156 -11.57 12.08 -5.58
CA LYS A 156 -12.01 11.11 -6.58
C LYS A 156 -10.89 10.70 -7.54
N LYS A 157 -10.06 11.66 -7.97
CA LYS A 157 -8.91 11.40 -8.85
C LYS A 157 -7.84 10.52 -8.20
N SER A 158 -7.51 10.75 -6.93
CA SER A 158 -6.50 9.92 -6.26
C SER A 158 -7.04 8.54 -5.87
N LEU A 159 -8.36 8.41 -5.67
CA LEU A 159 -9.04 7.12 -5.57
C LEU A 159 -8.99 6.34 -6.89
N GLU A 160 -9.25 6.99 -8.03
CA GLU A 160 -9.07 6.37 -9.36
C GLU A 160 -7.60 5.96 -9.60
N ASN A 161 -6.63 6.79 -9.20
CA ASN A 161 -5.21 6.41 -9.23
C ASN A 161 -4.94 5.16 -8.37
N ALA A 162 -5.54 5.06 -7.19
CA ALA A 162 -5.38 3.89 -6.33
C ALA A 162 -5.94 2.62 -6.99
N VAL A 163 -7.10 2.67 -7.65
CA VAL A 163 -7.65 1.55 -8.42
C VAL A 163 -6.72 1.14 -9.57
N ILE A 164 -6.21 2.10 -10.34
CA ILE A 164 -5.27 1.84 -11.44
C ILE A 164 -4.00 1.16 -10.92
N VAL A 165 -3.46 1.64 -9.80
CA VAL A 165 -2.26 1.05 -9.20
C VAL A 165 -2.56 -0.35 -8.66
N ASP A 166 -3.71 -0.56 -8.02
CA ASP A 166 -4.12 -1.88 -7.50
C ASP A 166 -4.08 -2.95 -8.61
N LEU A 167 -4.71 -2.65 -9.75
CA LEU A 167 -4.73 -3.54 -10.91
C LEU A 167 -3.33 -3.77 -11.48
N ALA A 168 -2.53 -2.71 -11.61
CA ALA A 168 -1.19 -2.78 -12.18
C ALA A 168 -0.20 -3.56 -11.31
N ILE A 169 -0.37 -3.54 -9.98
CA ILE A 169 0.49 -4.29 -9.05
C ILE A 169 0.04 -5.73 -8.81
N GLY A 170 -1.10 -6.15 -9.37
CA GLY A 170 -1.73 -7.42 -9.03
C GLY A 170 -2.15 -7.45 -7.56
N GLY A 171 -2.86 -6.40 -7.15
CA GLY A 171 -3.29 -6.20 -5.78
C GLY A 171 -4.18 -7.31 -5.25
N SER A 172 -4.19 -7.49 -3.93
CA SER A 172 -5.08 -8.45 -3.29
C SER A 172 -6.54 -8.06 -3.52
N THR A 173 -7.40 -8.99 -3.93
CA THR A 173 -8.85 -8.81 -4.11
C THR A 173 -9.58 -8.19 -2.91
N ASN A 174 -9.05 -8.28 -1.67
CA ASN A 174 -9.58 -7.53 -0.52
C ASN A 174 -9.56 -6.00 -0.72
N SER A 175 -8.80 -5.45 -1.67
CA SER A 175 -8.87 -4.04 -2.07
C SER A 175 -10.28 -3.67 -2.52
N THR A 176 -11.03 -4.60 -3.13
CA THR A 176 -12.45 -4.43 -3.51
C THR A 176 -13.41 -4.34 -2.31
N LEU A 177 -12.94 -4.61 -1.08
CA LEU A 177 -13.68 -4.36 0.17
C LEU A 177 -13.17 -3.11 0.90
N HIS A 178 -11.91 -2.75 0.70
CA HIS A 178 -11.26 -1.65 1.41
C HIS A 178 -11.41 -0.32 0.69
N LEU A 179 -11.27 -0.29 -0.64
CA LEU A 179 -11.44 0.93 -1.43
C LEU A 179 -12.88 1.46 -1.40
N PRO A 180 -13.95 0.64 -1.51
CA PRO A 180 -15.31 1.16 -1.34
C PRO A 180 -15.59 1.69 0.07
N ALA A 181 -15.01 1.05 1.10
CA ALA A 181 -15.15 1.54 2.47
C ALA A 181 -14.48 2.90 2.66
N ILE A 182 -13.26 3.07 2.13
CA ILE A 182 -12.55 4.36 2.14
C ILE A 182 -13.35 5.40 1.32
N ALA A 183 -13.86 5.04 0.14
CA ALA A 183 -14.66 5.92 -0.71
C ALA A 183 -15.95 6.40 -0.01
N ASN A 184 -16.60 5.50 0.74
CA ASN A 184 -17.76 5.84 1.54
C ASN A 184 -17.43 6.88 2.62
N GLU A 185 -16.29 6.74 3.33
CA GLU A 185 -15.83 7.78 4.28
C GLU A 185 -15.52 9.10 3.57
N MET A 186 -15.05 9.05 2.32
CA MET A 186 -14.80 10.25 1.50
C MET A 186 -16.10 10.90 0.98
N GLY A 187 -17.27 10.28 1.19
CA GLY A 187 -18.53 10.71 0.61
C GLY A 187 -18.57 10.59 -0.92
N ILE A 188 -17.79 9.67 -1.49
CA ILE A 188 -17.71 9.42 -2.93
C ILE A 188 -18.48 8.15 -3.26
N ASP A 189 -19.43 8.28 -4.19
CA ASP A 189 -20.10 7.12 -4.77
C ASP A 189 -19.10 6.29 -5.59
N PHE A 190 -18.97 5.02 -5.24
CA PHE A 190 -17.96 4.12 -5.77
C PHE A 190 -18.62 2.84 -6.28
N ASP A 191 -18.76 2.77 -7.60
CA ASP A 191 -19.26 1.58 -8.28
C ASP A 191 -18.11 0.58 -8.47
N LEU A 192 -18.33 -0.68 -8.07
CA LEU A 192 -17.37 -1.76 -8.24
C LEU A 192 -17.07 -2.07 -9.73
N GLU A 193 -17.96 -1.69 -10.65
CA GLU A 193 -17.72 -1.83 -12.09
C GLU A 193 -16.48 -1.08 -12.57
N ILE A 194 -16.00 -0.08 -11.81
CA ILE A 194 -14.76 0.63 -12.12
C ILE A 194 -13.55 -0.32 -12.22
N PHE A 195 -13.53 -1.40 -11.41
CA PHE A 195 -12.49 -2.42 -11.50
C PHE A 195 -12.58 -3.15 -12.84
N ASN A 196 -13.77 -3.59 -13.26
CA ASN A 196 -13.98 -4.26 -14.55
C ASN A 196 -13.62 -3.37 -15.75
N GLU A 197 -13.93 -2.08 -15.66
CA GLU A 197 -13.62 -1.11 -16.71
C GLU A 197 -12.11 -0.88 -16.86
N TYR A 198 -11.38 -0.73 -15.76
CA TYR A 198 -9.93 -0.53 -15.79
C TYR A 198 -9.16 -1.81 -16.00
N ASN A 199 -9.67 -2.98 -15.58
CA ASN A 199 -9.02 -4.27 -15.76
C ASN A 199 -8.69 -4.53 -17.24
N LYS A 200 -9.59 -4.12 -18.16
CA LYS A 200 -9.38 -4.21 -19.62
C LYS A 200 -8.34 -3.24 -20.19
N LYS A 201 -7.93 -2.23 -19.42
CA LYS A 201 -7.08 -1.10 -19.88
C LYS A 201 -5.71 -1.11 -19.22
N ILE A 202 -5.63 -1.62 -17.99
CA ILE A 202 -4.45 -1.54 -17.13
C ILE A 202 -3.86 -2.94 -17.00
N PRO A 203 -2.71 -3.22 -17.64
CA PRO A 203 -2.07 -4.52 -17.52
C PRO A 203 -1.39 -4.68 -16.15
N THR A 204 -1.30 -5.92 -15.68
CA THR A 204 -0.50 -6.25 -14.48
C THR A 204 0.99 -6.22 -14.84
N ILE A 205 1.73 -5.25 -14.29
CA ILE A 205 3.15 -5.02 -14.64
C ILE A 205 4.13 -5.34 -13.52
N VAL A 206 3.66 -5.61 -12.30
CA VAL A 206 4.53 -5.95 -11.18
C VAL A 206 4.64 -7.47 -11.04
N ASN A 207 5.86 -7.98 -11.16
CA ASN A 207 6.19 -9.40 -11.05
C ASN A 207 6.40 -9.81 -9.58
N VAL A 208 5.39 -9.64 -8.73
CA VAL A 208 5.49 -9.99 -7.30
C VAL A 208 4.46 -11.08 -6.97
N ALA A 209 4.85 -12.06 -6.19
CA ALA A 209 3.98 -13.12 -5.71
C ALA A 209 2.72 -12.54 -5.05
N PRO A 210 1.53 -13.12 -5.26
CA PRO A 210 1.29 -14.42 -5.91
C PRO A 210 1.25 -14.37 -7.44
N SER A 211 1.18 -13.18 -8.05
CA SER A 211 1.07 -12.99 -9.50
C SER A 211 2.39 -13.20 -10.26
N GLY A 212 3.50 -13.33 -9.53
CA GLY A 212 4.84 -13.39 -10.10
C GLY A 212 5.87 -14.05 -9.18
N ASP A 213 7.14 -13.94 -9.58
CA ASP A 213 8.25 -14.71 -9.01
C ASP A 213 9.03 -13.97 -7.92
N TYR A 214 8.78 -12.68 -7.69
CA TYR A 214 9.55 -11.85 -6.75
C TYR A 214 8.74 -11.42 -5.51
N GLY A 215 9.41 -10.75 -4.58
CA GLY A 215 8.82 -10.21 -3.35
C GLY A 215 8.65 -8.70 -3.36
N THR A 216 7.88 -8.17 -2.41
CA THR A 216 7.78 -6.72 -2.20
C THR A 216 9.13 -6.05 -1.89
N PRO A 217 10.09 -6.68 -1.17
CA PRO A 217 11.45 -6.15 -1.03
C PRO A 217 12.20 -6.01 -2.35
N ASP A 218 11.94 -6.88 -3.33
CA ASP A 218 12.55 -6.79 -4.66
C ASP A 218 11.90 -5.67 -5.48
N LEU A 219 10.58 -5.47 -5.34
CA LEU A 219 9.89 -4.29 -5.88
C LEU A 219 10.51 -2.98 -5.37
N TYR A 220 10.86 -2.90 -4.08
CA TYR A 220 11.58 -1.74 -3.55
C TYR A 220 12.93 -1.51 -4.25
N LYS A 221 13.72 -2.57 -4.45
CA LYS A 221 15.01 -2.49 -5.18
C LYS A 221 14.83 -2.07 -6.64
N ALA A 222 13.72 -2.46 -7.27
CA ALA A 222 13.37 -2.10 -8.65
C ALA A 222 12.93 -0.63 -8.81
N GLY A 223 12.79 0.11 -7.71
CA GLY A 223 12.39 1.53 -7.69
C GLY A 223 11.06 1.80 -6.99
N GLY A 224 10.40 0.76 -6.46
CA GLY A 224 9.19 0.86 -5.64
C GLY A 224 7.98 1.42 -6.38
N ILE A 225 7.01 1.92 -5.61
CA ILE A 225 5.80 2.52 -6.17
C ILE A 225 6.06 3.76 -7.04
N PRO A 226 7.03 4.65 -6.76
CA PRO A 226 7.33 5.75 -7.68
C PRO A 226 7.72 5.27 -9.09
N ALA A 227 8.39 4.12 -9.19
CA ALA A 227 8.75 3.52 -10.49
C ALA A 227 7.53 2.90 -11.20
N VAL A 228 6.62 2.26 -10.45
CA VAL A 228 5.33 1.78 -10.96
C VAL A 228 4.49 2.95 -11.48
N LEU A 229 4.35 4.02 -10.69
CA LEU A 229 3.61 5.23 -11.09
C LEU A 229 4.22 5.88 -12.34
N SER A 230 5.55 5.90 -12.46
CA SER A 230 6.25 6.39 -13.67
C SER A 230 5.87 5.58 -14.92
N ARG A 231 5.73 4.25 -14.80
CA ARG A 231 5.30 3.37 -15.89
C ARG A 231 3.83 3.62 -16.26
N LEU A 232 2.98 3.91 -15.28
CA LEU A 232 1.54 4.13 -15.44
C LEU A 232 1.15 5.58 -15.76
N LYS A 233 2.12 6.49 -15.92
CA LYS A 233 1.86 7.95 -16.03
C LYS A 233 0.78 8.38 -17.04
N VAL A 234 0.55 7.58 -18.09
CA VAL A 234 -0.44 7.87 -19.14
C VAL A 234 -1.88 7.58 -18.70
N PHE A 235 -2.05 6.78 -17.64
CA PHE A 235 -3.34 6.41 -17.06
C PHE A 235 -3.66 7.24 -15.81
N LEU A 236 -2.66 7.86 -15.19
CA LEU A 236 -2.79 8.50 -13.88
C LEU A 236 -3.17 9.98 -13.95
N HIS A 237 -3.91 10.43 -12.95
CA HIS A 237 -4.13 11.84 -12.63
C HIS A 237 -2.89 12.43 -11.95
N LEU A 238 -2.01 13.02 -12.76
CA LEU A 238 -0.67 13.48 -12.31
C LEU A 238 -0.69 14.76 -11.45
N ASP A 239 -1.82 15.48 -11.42
CA ASP A 239 -2.04 16.70 -10.64
C ASP A 239 -2.42 16.44 -9.17
N CYS A 240 -2.67 15.18 -8.78
CA CYS A 240 -3.01 14.82 -7.41
C CYS A 240 -1.91 15.26 -6.44
N LEU A 241 -2.28 16.05 -5.43
CA LEU A 241 -1.41 16.48 -4.33
C LEU A 241 -1.04 15.28 -3.46
N THR A 242 0.12 15.35 -2.82
CA THR A 242 0.56 14.34 -1.84
C THR A 242 1.02 15.00 -0.55
N VAL A 243 1.17 14.20 0.51
CA VAL A 243 1.76 14.61 1.80
C VAL A 243 3.20 15.14 1.65
N SER A 244 3.89 14.86 0.55
CA SER A 244 5.21 15.44 0.27
C SER A 244 5.15 16.93 -0.13
N GLY A 245 3.96 17.46 -0.43
CA GLY A 245 3.74 18.81 -0.95
C GLY A 245 3.96 18.95 -2.45
N LYS A 246 4.24 17.83 -3.12
CA LYS A 246 4.39 17.73 -4.57
C LYS A 246 3.22 16.95 -5.15
N THR A 247 2.97 17.16 -6.43
CA THR A 247 2.03 16.30 -7.16
C THR A 247 2.66 14.94 -7.50
N ILE A 248 1.82 13.95 -7.83
CA ILE A 248 2.29 12.65 -8.34
C ILE A 248 3.21 12.84 -9.56
N GLY A 249 2.84 13.72 -10.49
CA GLY A 249 3.64 14.03 -11.69
C GLY A 249 5.02 14.61 -11.37
N GLU A 250 5.13 15.42 -10.32
CA GLU A 250 6.41 15.96 -9.85
C GLU A 250 7.30 14.90 -9.19
N ILE A 251 6.70 13.99 -8.41
CA ILE A 251 7.42 12.88 -7.77
C ILE A 251 8.05 11.98 -8.83
N ILE A 252 7.29 11.59 -9.86
CA ILE A 252 7.74 10.58 -10.83
C ILE A 252 8.63 11.14 -11.95
N ARG A 253 8.74 12.47 -12.10
CA ARG A 253 9.43 13.14 -13.23
C ARG A 253 10.84 12.63 -13.50
N LYS A 254 11.60 12.29 -12.45
CA LYS A 254 12.98 11.82 -12.53
C LYS A 254 13.15 10.36 -12.10
N VAL A 255 12.05 9.64 -11.89
CA VAL A 255 12.09 8.25 -11.45
C VAL A 255 12.29 7.34 -12.65
N LYS A 256 13.21 6.40 -12.49
CA LYS A 256 13.49 5.34 -13.46
C LYS A 256 13.14 4.00 -12.83
N VAL A 257 12.67 3.08 -13.66
CA VAL A 257 12.61 1.66 -13.30
C VAL A 257 14.05 1.13 -13.29
N LEU A 258 14.44 0.46 -12.21
CA LEU A 258 15.79 -0.07 -12.02
C LEU A 258 15.92 -1.54 -12.44
N ASP A 259 14.81 -2.27 -12.44
CA ASP A 259 14.75 -3.66 -12.90
C ASP A 259 13.44 -3.93 -13.64
N GLU A 260 13.55 -4.18 -14.95
CA GLU A 260 12.39 -4.44 -15.81
C GLU A 260 11.86 -5.88 -15.70
N ASN A 261 12.57 -6.80 -15.05
CA ASN A 261 12.04 -8.13 -14.74
C ASN A 261 11.01 -8.08 -13.61
N ILE A 262 11.12 -7.07 -12.73
CA ILE A 262 10.24 -6.86 -11.57
C ILE A 262 9.13 -5.87 -11.90
N ILE A 263 9.45 -4.76 -12.57
CA ILE A 263 8.46 -3.78 -13.05
C ILE A 263 8.49 -3.81 -14.57
N LYS A 264 7.66 -4.68 -15.15
CA LYS A 264 7.57 -4.94 -16.58
C LYS A 264 7.16 -3.67 -17.37
N PRO A 265 7.57 -3.54 -18.64
CA PRO A 265 7.05 -2.49 -19.52
C PRO A 265 5.59 -2.79 -19.93
N LEU A 266 4.83 -1.74 -20.30
CA LEU A 266 3.40 -1.88 -20.63
C LEU A 266 3.11 -2.78 -21.85
N ASN A 267 4.08 -2.95 -22.74
CA ASN A 267 3.97 -3.76 -23.96
C ASN A 267 4.45 -5.21 -23.78
N ASP A 268 5.02 -5.56 -22.63
CA ASP A 268 5.39 -6.92 -22.24
C ASP A 268 5.03 -7.12 -20.75
N PRO A 269 3.74 -7.04 -20.38
CA PRO A 269 3.32 -7.14 -18.98
C PRO A 269 3.33 -8.60 -18.48
N ILE A 270 3.12 -8.81 -17.17
CA ILE A 270 2.92 -10.15 -16.61
C ILE A 270 1.60 -10.73 -17.11
N PHE A 271 0.54 -9.93 -17.01
CA PHE A 271 -0.77 -10.25 -17.58
C PHE A 271 -1.25 -9.07 -18.43
N PRO A 272 -1.91 -9.33 -19.58
CA PRO A 272 -2.45 -8.28 -20.44
C PRO A 272 -3.60 -7.51 -19.77
N GLU A 273 -4.22 -8.12 -18.76
CA GLU A 273 -5.32 -7.59 -17.96
C GLU A 273 -4.82 -7.27 -16.53
N GLY A 274 -5.62 -6.50 -15.79
CA GLY A 274 -5.38 -6.15 -14.40
C GLY A 274 -5.57 -7.33 -13.45
N GLY A 275 -4.83 -7.33 -12.34
CA GLY A 275 -4.68 -8.52 -11.49
C GLY A 275 -5.63 -8.61 -10.30
N THR A 276 -6.65 -7.75 -10.20
CA THR A 276 -7.61 -7.67 -9.07
C THR A 276 -9.04 -7.89 -9.54
#